data_AF-A0AAP5KTD0-F1
#
_entry.id   AF-A0AAP5KTD0-F1
#
_cell.length_a   1.000
_cell.length_b   1.000
_cell.length_c   1.000
_cell.angle_alpha   90.00
_cell.angle_beta   90.00
_cell.angle_gamma   90.00
#
_symmetry.space_group_name_H-M   'P 1'
#
loop_
_entity.id
_entity.type
_entity.pdbx_description
1 polymer ?
#
loop_
_entity_poly.entity_id
_entity_poly.type
_entity_poly.pdbx_seq_one_letter_code
_entity_poly.pdbx_strand_id
1 'polypeptide(L)'
;MKKWTCAMIERLESAYKVRFEKEAVLVFLNDAYQNALMLRRDVTLEQDETLEDFLREFDHTRDLFISQAVDRYPSNYNKVAEKISDLKKLNETIVF
;
A
#
# COMPACT_ATOMS: atom_id res chain seq x y z
N MET A 1 -7.64 8.75 -10.66
CA MET A 1 -6.99 8.65 -9.33
C MET A 1 -7.60 7.56 -8.44
N LYS A 2 -8.91 7.58 -8.11
CA LYS A 2 -9.59 6.56 -7.26
C LYS A 2 -9.33 5.09 -7.64
N LYS A 3 -9.28 4.78 -8.94
CA LYS A 3 -9.04 3.41 -9.42
C LYS A 3 -7.65 2.90 -9.01
N TRP A 4 -6.64 3.76 -8.99
CA TRP A 4 -5.26 3.37 -8.68
C TRP A 4 -5.05 3.19 -7.19
N THR A 5 -5.57 4.11 -6.36
CA THR A 5 -5.47 4.03 -4.89
C THR A 5 -6.18 2.79 -4.34
N CYS A 6 -7.40 2.49 -4.81
CA CYS A 6 -8.11 1.26 -4.44
C CYS A 6 -7.32 0.01 -4.86
N ALA A 7 -6.83 -0.02 -6.10
CA ALA A 7 -6.12 -1.19 -6.62
C ALA A 7 -4.75 -1.40 -5.95
N MET A 8 -4.14 -0.36 -5.38
CA MET A 8 -2.93 -0.47 -4.53
C MET A 8 -3.24 -1.12 -3.19
N ILE A 9 -4.30 -0.69 -2.52
CA ILE A 9 -4.73 -1.24 -1.23
C ILE A 9 -5.11 -2.71 -1.37
N GLU A 10 -5.88 -3.06 -2.41
CA GLU A 10 -6.30 -4.45 -2.67
C GLU A 10 -5.10 -5.39 -2.88
N ARG A 11 -4.04 -4.91 -3.55
CA ARG A 11 -2.82 -5.68 -3.77
C ARG A 11 -2.01 -5.87 -2.48
N LEU A 12 -1.86 -4.81 -1.67
CA LEU A 12 -1.25 -4.91 -0.34
C LEU A 12 -2.01 -5.90 0.55
N GLU A 13 -3.34 -5.83 0.54
CA GLU A 13 -4.19 -6.69 1.34
C GLU A 13 -4.16 -8.15 0.85
N SER A 14 -4.11 -8.36 -0.46
CA SER A 14 -3.94 -9.70 -1.06
C SER A 14 -2.58 -10.29 -0.68
N ALA A 15 -1.51 -9.52 -0.77
CA ALA A 15 -0.18 -9.94 -0.33
C ALA A 15 -0.19 -10.30 1.17
N TYR A 16 -0.84 -9.49 2.01
CA TYR A 16 -1.02 -9.76 3.43
C TYR A 16 -1.81 -11.04 3.72
N LYS A 17 -2.87 -11.32 2.97
CA LYS A 17 -3.73 -12.51 3.17
C LYS A 17 -3.05 -13.82 2.75
N VAL A 18 -2.24 -13.79 1.68
CA VAL A 18 -1.59 -15.00 1.15
C VAL A 18 -0.47 -15.50 2.06
N ARG A 19 0.06 -14.66 2.96
CA ARG A 19 1.04 -14.90 4.06
C ARG A 19 2.30 -15.75 3.78
N PHE A 20 2.44 -16.52 2.70
CA PHE A 20 3.52 -17.53 2.64
C PHE A 20 4.15 -17.85 1.27
N GLU A 21 3.57 -17.47 0.13
CA GLU A 21 4.29 -17.58 -1.16
C GLU A 21 5.07 -16.30 -1.44
N LYS A 22 6.39 -16.35 -1.17
CA LYS A 22 7.31 -15.21 -1.27
C LYS A 22 7.25 -14.57 -2.67
N GLU A 23 7.22 -15.38 -3.71
CA GLU A 23 7.19 -14.96 -5.10
C GLU A 23 5.88 -14.26 -5.43
N ALA A 24 4.74 -14.82 -5.02
CA ALA A 24 3.43 -14.20 -5.22
C ALA A 24 3.32 -12.86 -4.48
N VAL A 25 3.80 -12.80 -3.23
CA VAL A 25 3.85 -11.57 -2.43
C VAL A 25 4.66 -10.47 -3.12
N LEU A 26 5.84 -10.81 -3.65
CA LEU A 26 6.69 -9.84 -4.35
C LEU A 26 6.04 -9.32 -5.65
N VAL A 27 5.32 -10.18 -6.39
CA VAL A 27 4.56 -9.76 -7.58
C VAL A 27 3.48 -8.75 -7.20
N PHE A 28 2.67 -9.05 -6.19
CA PHE A 28 1.60 -8.13 -5.75
C PHE A 28 2.15 -6.79 -5.25
N LEU A 29 3.28 -6.80 -4.53
CA LEU A 29 3.94 -5.58 -4.05
C LEU A 29 4.54 -4.76 -5.19
N ASN A 30 5.16 -5.41 -6.17
CA ASN A 30 5.67 -4.72 -7.35
C ASN A 30 4.54 -4.03 -8.13
N ASP A 31 3.42 -4.72 -8.35
CA ASP A 31 2.27 -4.14 -9.04
C ASP A 31 1.68 -2.95 -8.26
N ALA A 32 1.62 -3.04 -6.93
CA ALA A 32 1.18 -1.93 -6.09
C ALA A 32 2.14 -0.73 -6.20
N TYR A 33 3.44 -0.98 -6.26
CA TYR A 33 4.45 0.07 -6.46
C TYR A 33 4.36 0.74 -7.84
N GLN A 34 4.14 -0.03 -8.92
CA GLN A 34 3.96 0.54 -10.26
C GLN A 34 2.75 1.50 -10.32
N ASN A 35 1.66 1.15 -9.64
CA ASN A 35 0.50 2.05 -9.53
C ASN A 35 0.83 3.32 -8.73
N ALA A 36 1.65 3.20 -7.67
CA ALA A 36 2.11 4.34 -6.89
C ALA A 36 2.94 5.30 -7.75
N LEU A 37 3.79 4.78 -8.64
CA LEU A 37 4.57 5.60 -9.58
C LEU A 37 3.67 6.36 -10.55
N MET A 38 2.59 5.74 -11.04
CA MET A 38 1.62 6.43 -11.88
C MET A 38 0.93 7.58 -11.13
N LEU A 39 0.51 7.35 -9.89
CA LEU A 39 -0.09 8.40 -9.07
C LEU A 39 0.89 9.54 -8.72
N ARG A 40 2.16 9.24 -8.44
CA ARG A 40 3.17 10.29 -8.18
C ARG A 40 3.38 11.20 -9.38
N ARG A 41 3.34 10.64 -10.59
CA ARG A 41 3.40 11.42 -11.82
C ARG A 41 2.22 12.39 -11.90
N ASP A 42 1.02 11.94 -11.55
CA ASP A 42 -0.19 12.76 -11.55
C ASP A 42 -0.15 13.83 -10.44
N VAL A 43 0.27 13.49 -9.21
CA VAL A 43 0.45 14.44 -8.08
C VAL A 43 1.38 15.58 -8.42
N THR A 44 2.49 15.28 -9.09
CA THR A 44 3.48 16.30 -9.49
C THR A 44 2.86 17.38 -10.40
N LEU A 45 1.76 17.05 -11.09
CA LEU A 45 1.03 17.97 -11.97
C LEU A 45 -0.06 18.76 -11.23
N GLU A 46 -0.69 18.17 -10.21
CA GLU A 46 -1.90 18.72 -9.57
C GLU A 46 -1.70 19.27 -8.14
N GLN A 47 -0.53 19.06 -7.51
CA GLN A 47 -0.19 19.52 -6.15
C GLN A 47 -1.26 19.18 -5.09
N ASP A 48 -1.72 17.92 -5.10
CA ASP A 48 -2.73 17.42 -4.16
C ASP A 48 -2.06 16.90 -2.86
N GLU A 49 -2.11 17.72 -1.80
CA GLU A 49 -1.57 17.38 -0.47
C GLU A 49 -2.19 16.10 0.12
N THR A 50 -3.48 15.84 -0.13
CA THR A 50 -4.15 14.65 0.41
C THR A 50 -3.66 13.37 -0.27
N LEU A 51 -3.35 13.46 -1.57
CA LEU A 51 -2.78 12.37 -2.33
C LEU A 51 -1.30 12.15 -2.01
N GLU A 52 -0.56 13.22 -1.69
CA GLU A 52 0.81 13.11 -1.15
C GLU A 52 0.84 12.37 0.19
N ASP A 53 -0.05 12.72 1.12
CA ASP A 53 -0.17 12.04 2.41
C ASP A 53 -0.54 10.56 2.23
N PHE A 54 -1.43 10.25 1.30
CA PHE A 54 -1.75 8.87 0.93
C PHE A 54 -0.54 8.09 0.42
N LEU A 55 0.22 8.66 -0.50
CA LEU A 55 1.42 8.03 -1.06
C LEU A 55 2.50 7.79 0.01
N ARG A 56 2.63 8.72 0.95
CA ARG A 56 3.57 8.61 2.08
C ARG A 56 3.18 7.46 3.02
N GLU A 57 1.90 7.39 3.40
CA GLU A 57 1.42 6.30 4.26
C GLU A 57 1.49 4.94 3.54
N PHE A 58 1.27 4.93 2.22
CA PHE A 58 1.36 3.73 1.40
C PHE A 58 2.80 3.19 1.39
N ASP A 59 3.79 4.05 1.14
CA ASP A 59 5.20 3.66 1.19
C ASP A 59 5.57 3.08 2.55
N HIS A 60 5.18 3.77 3.62
CA HIS A 60 5.47 3.34 4.98
C HIS A 60 4.89 1.94 5.27
N THR A 61 3.65 1.71 4.88
CA THR A 61 2.97 0.41 5.07
C THR A 61 3.62 -0.69 4.23
N ARG A 62 3.97 -0.39 2.98
CA ARG A 62 4.68 -1.32 2.08
C ARG A 62 6.01 -1.74 2.68
N ASP A 63 6.81 -0.78 3.14
CA ASP A 63 8.16 -1.05 3.66
C ASP A 63 8.11 -1.84 4.98
N LEU A 64 7.16 -1.51 5.85
CA LEU A 64 6.87 -2.31 7.04
C LEU A 64 6.50 -3.74 6.63
N PHE A 65 5.61 -3.92 5.66
CA PHE A 65 5.21 -5.24 5.23
C PHE A 65 6.36 -6.04 4.59
N ILE A 66 7.18 -5.41 3.74
CA ILE A 66 8.39 -6.04 3.18
C ILE A 66 9.32 -6.49 4.30
N SER A 67 9.58 -5.64 5.29
CA SER A 67 10.44 -5.99 6.42
C SER A 67 9.93 -7.23 7.15
N GLN A 68 8.62 -7.35 7.35
CA GLN A 68 8.00 -8.48 8.04
C GLN A 68 7.88 -9.74 7.18
N ALA A 69 7.68 -9.57 5.87
CA ALA A 69 7.69 -10.66 4.90
C ALA A 69 9.07 -11.29 4.75
N VAL A 70 10.13 -10.49 4.87
CA VAL A 70 11.51 -10.99 4.95
C VAL A 70 11.78 -11.69 6.29
N ASP A 71 11.18 -11.22 7.39
CA ASP A 71 11.50 -11.66 8.77
C ASP A 71 10.61 -12.82 9.30
N ARG A 72 9.61 -13.30 8.54
CA ARG A 72 8.75 -14.48 8.79
C ARG A 72 8.48 -14.82 10.28
N TYR A 73 7.83 -13.92 11.03
CA TYR A 73 7.16 -14.28 12.29
C TYR A 73 5.77 -13.65 12.47
N PRO A 74 4.81 -14.36 13.11
CA PRO A 74 3.41 -13.96 13.18
C PRO A 74 3.13 -12.72 14.04
N SER A 75 3.97 -12.41 15.02
CA SER A 75 3.75 -11.33 16.00
C SER A 75 3.91 -9.93 15.42
N ASN A 76 4.64 -9.77 14.30
CA ASN A 76 4.86 -8.45 13.70
C ASN A 76 3.73 -8.02 12.74
N TYR A 77 2.97 -8.97 12.17
CA TYR A 77 1.96 -8.72 11.13
C TYR A 77 0.73 -7.91 11.59
N ASN A 78 0.46 -7.85 12.89
CA ASN A 78 -0.64 -7.04 13.42
C ASN A 78 -0.46 -5.55 13.10
N LYS A 79 0.79 -5.04 13.16
CA LYS A 79 1.09 -3.65 12.80
C LYS A 79 0.83 -3.36 11.32
N VAL A 80 1.07 -4.34 10.44
CA VAL A 80 0.73 -4.18 9.02
C VAL A 80 -0.78 -4.15 8.84
N ALA A 81 -1.54 -5.01 9.53
CA ALA A 81 -2.99 -4.99 9.43
C ALA A 81 -3.59 -3.65 9.86
N GLU A 82 -3.11 -3.09 10.97
CA GLU A 82 -3.50 -1.75 11.44
C GLU A 82 -3.19 -0.69 10.37
N LYS A 83 -1.98 -0.71 9.80
CA LYS A 83 -1.56 0.24 8.77
C LYS A 83 -2.34 0.12 7.46
N ILE A 84 -2.65 -1.09 7.00
CA ILE A 84 -3.53 -1.30 5.85
C ILE A 84 -4.95 -0.76 6.15
N SER A 85 -5.44 -0.89 7.39
CA SER A 85 -6.73 -0.34 7.77
C SER A 85 -6.74 1.19 7.77
N ASP A 86 -5.66 1.83 8.22
CA ASP A 86 -5.57 3.29 8.22
C ASP A 86 -5.46 3.85 6.80
N LEU A 87 -4.72 3.17 5.91
CA LEU A 87 -4.70 3.47 4.49
C LEU A 87 -6.08 3.45 3.82
N LYS A 88 -6.93 2.51 4.21
CA LYS A 88 -8.32 2.43 3.70
C LYS A 88 -9.13 3.67 4.08
N LYS A 89 -9.05 4.09 5.34
CA LYS A 89 -9.72 5.31 5.83
C LYS A 89 -9.20 6.57 5.14
N LEU A 90 -7.87 6.64 4.95
CA LEU A 90 -7.26 7.77 4.24
C LEU A 90 -7.74 7.86 2.79
N ASN A 91 -7.84 6.72 2.10
CA ASN A 91 -8.39 6.65 0.74
C ASN A 91 -9.86 7.08 0.64
N GLU A 92 -10.67 6.86 1.67
CA GLU A 92 -12.05 7.37 1.73
C GLU A 92 -12.09 8.91 1.82
N THR A 93 -11.06 9.53 2.39
CA THR A 93 -10.96 10.99 2.53
C THR A 93 -10.59 11.68 1.22
N ILE A 94 -9.79 11.02 0.37
CA ILE A 94 -9.44 11.49 -1.00
C ILE A 94 -10.68 11.51 -1.92
N VAL A 95 -11.78 10.86 -1.53
CA VAL A 95 -13.00 10.74 -2.33
C VAL A 95 -13.98 11.92 -2.13
N PHE A 96 -13.72 12.80 -1.16
CA PHE A 96 -14.51 14.01 -0.89
C PHE A 96 -13.80 15.27 -1.39
#